data_AF-A0A3P6TNL3-F1
#
_entry.id   AF-A0A3P6TNL3-F1
#
_cell.length_a   1.000
_cell.length_b   1.000
_cell.length_c   1.000
_cell.angle_alpha   90.00
_cell.angle_beta   90.00
_cell.angle_gamma   90.00
#
_symmetry.space_group_name_H-M   'P 1'
#
loop_
_entity.id
_entity.type
_entity.pdbx_description
1 polymer ?
#
loop_
_entity_poly.entity_id
_entity_poly.type
_entity_poly.pdbx_seq_one_letter_code
_entity_poly.pdbx_strand_id
1 'polypeptide(L)'
;QDHQNANQIAARQVKLESAYADLVKECNRRRTQLVDAGRYHRFVRQVDDLSDWLHDKEHLASSEDYGRDLEDCVQLTEKFETVVRELAAAGERVAAVQRAQEELLRSGHPYAASIRAKGTDLNSLWTSVNEAATERQQALAGARQVHRFDQEADETLNWLGDKEATGVAMENEDLAHADLATIKVQMQRHDEFVHGMRAVEKQVAELCREAERLWTAFPNTREHLEVRKMDMEEQLKDILEGTRRHQERLQHMESLQAYFQEYRELMQWMKTMQTMMTSEQLPRDVAGCEALARRHDEYNLEMQGRKAHIDEFNRQGKQMIQSGHVLSQEINEKVR
;
A
#
# COMPACT_ATOMS: atom_id res chain seq x y z
N GLN A 1 -38.49 50.53 97.54
CA GLN A 1 -37.24 50.67 96.75
C GLN A 1 -36.74 49.30 96.25
N ASP A 2 -36.79 48.24 97.05
CA ASP A 2 -36.35 46.89 96.62
C ASP A 2 -37.11 46.30 95.43
N HIS A 3 -38.41 46.57 95.29
CA HIS A 3 -39.24 46.06 94.20
C HIS A 3 -38.91 46.68 92.82
N GLN A 4 -38.38 47.91 92.78
CA GLN A 4 -37.94 48.57 91.54
C GLN A 4 -36.57 48.06 91.08
N ASN A 5 -35.67 47.74 92.01
CA ASN A 5 -34.37 47.15 91.71
C ASN A 5 -34.50 45.73 91.16
N ALA A 6 -35.41 44.92 91.73
CA ALA A 6 -35.71 43.57 91.22
C ALA A 6 -36.25 43.61 89.77
N ASN A 7 -37.16 44.53 89.45
CA ASN A 7 -37.68 44.70 88.08
C ASN A 7 -36.60 45.17 87.09
N GLN A 8 -35.69 46.05 87.51
CA GLN A 8 -34.56 46.46 86.66
C GLN A 8 -33.57 45.32 86.40
N ILE A 9 -33.30 44.47 87.39
CA ILE A 9 -32.44 43.29 87.24
C ILE A 9 -33.09 42.28 86.29
N ALA A 10 -34.39 41.98 86.46
CA ALA A 10 -35.12 41.10 85.57
C ALA A 10 -35.14 41.60 84.10
N ALA A 11 -35.37 42.90 83.89
CA ALA A 11 -35.33 43.50 82.56
C ALA A 11 -33.93 43.45 81.92
N ARG A 12 -32.87 43.58 82.71
CA ARG A 12 -31.48 43.41 82.24
C ARG A 12 -31.16 41.96 81.90
N GLN A 13 -31.67 41.02 82.69
CA GLN A 13 -31.50 39.58 82.44
C GLN A 13 -32.15 39.17 81.11
N VAL A 14 -33.40 39.56 80.86
CA VAL A 14 -34.08 39.27 79.57
C VAL A 14 -33.33 39.85 78.38
N LYS A 15 -32.80 41.08 78.51
CA LYS A 15 -31.97 41.69 77.46
C LYS A 15 -30.67 40.91 77.22
N LEU A 16 -30.02 40.43 78.29
CA LEU A 16 -28.80 39.62 78.19
C LEU A 16 -29.08 38.26 77.54
N GLU A 17 -30.17 37.59 77.93
CA GLU A 17 -30.61 36.32 77.35
C GLU A 17 -30.93 36.47 75.85
N SER A 18 -31.64 37.54 75.46
CA SER A 18 -31.89 37.86 74.05
C SER A 18 -30.59 38.11 73.29
N ALA A 19 -29.70 38.95 73.83
CA ALA A 19 -28.43 39.26 73.18
C ALA A 19 -27.53 38.02 73.05
N TYR A 20 -27.55 37.11 74.03
CA TYR A 20 -26.83 35.84 73.96
C TYR A 20 -27.44 34.92 72.90
N ALA A 21 -28.77 34.81 72.83
CA ALA A 21 -29.45 34.03 71.80
C ALA A 21 -29.14 34.54 70.39
N ASP A 22 -29.14 35.87 70.20
CA ASP A 22 -28.75 36.51 68.94
C ASP A 22 -27.27 36.23 68.60
N LEU A 23 -26.37 36.34 69.56
CA LEU A 23 -24.95 36.01 69.36
C LEU A 23 -24.77 34.55 68.95
N VAL A 24 -25.44 33.61 69.62
CA VAL A 24 -25.40 32.17 69.26
C VAL A 24 -25.91 31.95 67.84
N LYS A 25 -27.00 32.62 67.46
CA LYS A 25 -27.54 32.56 66.10
C LYS A 25 -26.55 33.09 65.07
N GLU A 26 -25.91 34.22 65.33
CA GLU A 26 -24.89 34.80 64.45
C GLU A 26 -23.63 33.94 64.36
N CYS A 27 -23.16 33.37 65.47
CA CYS A 27 -22.05 32.42 65.48
C CYS A 27 -22.36 31.17 64.66
N ASN A 28 -23.57 30.60 64.79
CA ASN A 28 -24.00 29.45 64.00
C ASN A 28 -24.11 29.80 62.51
N ARG A 29 -24.66 30.97 62.17
CA ARG A 29 -24.74 31.48 60.79
C ARG A 29 -23.34 31.61 60.18
N ARG A 30 -22.40 32.22 60.91
CA ARG A 30 -21.01 32.37 60.48
C ARG A 30 -20.33 31.01 60.29
N ARG A 31 -20.58 30.06 61.19
CA ARG A 31 -20.04 28.68 61.07
C ARG A 31 -20.52 28.02 59.78
N THR A 32 -21.82 28.07 59.48
CA THR A 32 -22.37 27.51 58.25
C THR A 32 -21.76 28.16 57.01
N GLN A 33 -21.67 29.50 56.97
CA GLN A 33 -21.05 30.22 55.86
C GLN A 33 -19.59 29.83 55.62
N LEU A 34 -18.81 29.61 56.69
CA LEU A 34 -17.41 29.18 56.57
C LEU A 34 -17.29 27.74 56.06
N VAL A 35 -18.17 26.84 56.49
CA VAL A 35 -18.21 25.45 56.00
C VAL A 35 -18.58 25.43 54.52
N ASP A 36 -19.62 26.18 54.13
CA ASP A 36 -20.06 26.31 52.75
C ASP A 36 -18.95 26.89 51.86
N ALA A 37 -18.32 28.00 52.29
CA ALA A 37 -17.19 28.57 51.57
C ALA A 37 -16.03 27.56 51.41
N GLY A 38 -15.70 26.82 52.47
CA GLY A 38 -14.64 25.80 52.41
C GLY A 38 -14.97 24.66 51.44
N ARG A 39 -16.21 24.20 51.39
CA ARG A 39 -16.67 23.17 50.43
C ARG A 39 -16.64 23.69 48.99
N TYR A 40 -17.12 24.91 48.78
CA TYR A 40 -17.09 25.58 47.47
C TYR A 40 -15.67 25.74 46.95
N HIS A 41 -14.75 26.29 47.75
CA HIS A 41 -13.36 26.47 47.30
C HIS A 41 -12.64 25.15 47.04
N ARG A 42 -12.98 24.09 47.79
CA ARG A 42 -12.46 22.74 47.50
C ARG A 42 -12.95 22.24 46.14
N PHE A 43 -14.24 22.38 45.85
CA PHE A 43 -14.82 22.03 44.55
C PHE A 43 -14.18 22.84 43.41
N VAL A 44 -14.07 24.16 43.57
CA VAL A 44 -13.46 25.05 42.57
C VAL A 44 -12.04 24.62 42.28
N ARG A 45 -11.22 24.36 43.30
CA ARG A 45 -9.85 23.88 43.11
C ARG A 45 -9.80 22.55 42.35
N GLN A 46 -10.67 21.60 42.70
CA GLN A 46 -10.73 20.31 42.00
C GLN A 46 -11.14 20.45 40.53
N VAL A 47 -12.04 21.40 40.22
CA VAL A 47 -12.40 21.73 38.84
C VAL A 47 -11.21 22.36 38.13
N ASP A 48 -10.60 23.40 38.70
CA ASP A 48 -9.52 24.15 38.06
C ASP A 48 -8.29 23.24 37.83
N ASP A 49 -7.87 22.44 38.83
CA ASP A 49 -6.76 21.47 38.70
C ASP A 49 -7.02 20.42 37.59
N LEU A 50 -8.29 20.05 37.38
CA LEU A 50 -8.67 19.08 36.34
C LEU A 50 -8.82 19.75 34.97
N SER A 51 -9.33 20.98 34.91
CA SER A 51 -9.45 21.77 33.69
C SER A 51 -8.08 22.10 33.10
N ASP A 52 -7.12 22.52 33.93
CA ASP A 52 -5.74 22.79 33.48
C ASP A 52 -5.12 21.53 32.86
N TRP A 53 -5.26 20.39 33.56
CA TRP A 53 -4.79 19.11 33.05
C TRP A 53 -5.49 18.69 31.74
N LEU A 54 -6.80 18.95 31.62
CA LEU A 54 -7.54 18.63 30.40
C LEU A 54 -7.12 19.50 29.22
N HIS A 55 -6.83 20.79 29.42
CA HIS A 55 -6.30 21.64 28.35
C HIS A 55 -4.92 21.18 27.86
N ASP A 56 -4.05 20.69 28.76
CA ASP A 56 -2.79 20.08 28.35
C ASP A 56 -3.03 18.84 27.48
N LYS A 57 -4.01 18.00 27.83
CA LYS A 57 -4.38 16.81 27.02
C LYS A 57 -5.04 17.19 25.71
N GLU A 58 -5.87 18.22 25.69
CA GLU A 58 -6.48 18.80 24.50
C GLU A 58 -5.42 19.21 23.49
N HIS A 59 -4.38 19.93 23.93
CA HIS A 59 -3.27 20.34 23.07
C HIS A 59 -2.56 19.13 22.44
N LEU A 60 -2.35 18.05 23.20
CA LEU A 60 -1.75 16.81 22.68
C LEU A 60 -2.69 16.07 21.71
N ALA A 61 -4.00 16.09 21.98
CA ALA A 61 -5.04 15.48 21.15
C ALA A 61 -5.30 16.24 19.84
N SER A 62 -5.09 17.56 19.83
CA SER A 62 -5.30 18.42 18.65
C SER A 62 -4.06 18.55 17.76
N SER A 63 -2.99 17.82 18.03
CA SER A 63 -1.83 17.78 17.15
C SER A 63 -2.22 17.18 15.79
N GLU A 64 -1.67 17.72 14.70
CA GLU A 64 -1.80 17.19 13.33
C GLU A 64 -0.50 16.54 12.83
N ASP A 65 0.44 16.27 13.74
CA ASP A 65 1.64 15.50 13.41
C ASP A 65 1.30 14.01 13.40
N TYR A 66 1.45 13.38 12.24
CA TYR A 66 1.17 11.97 11.99
C TYR A 66 2.43 11.16 11.61
N GLY A 67 3.60 11.79 11.65
CA GLY A 67 4.86 11.20 11.22
C GLY A 67 5.16 11.46 9.75
N ARG A 68 6.43 11.32 9.39
CA ARG A 68 6.93 11.45 8.01
C ARG A 68 7.07 10.10 7.30
N ASP A 69 7.11 9.01 8.07
CA ASP A 69 7.22 7.64 7.60
C ASP A 69 6.51 6.68 8.57
N LEU A 70 6.50 5.39 8.22
CA LEU A 70 5.80 4.37 8.99
C LEU A 70 6.38 4.22 10.41
N GLU A 71 7.69 4.32 10.58
CA GLU A 71 8.34 4.15 11.87
C GLU A 71 7.97 5.29 12.81
N ASP A 72 8.08 6.54 12.34
CA ASP A 72 7.71 7.72 13.10
C ASP A 72 6.22 7.72 13.45
N CYS A 73 5.35 7.31 12.52
CA CYS A 73 3.90 7.20 12.76
C CYS A 73 3.58 6.16 13.85
N VAL A 74 4.28 5.03 13.87
CA VAL A 74 4.14 4.00 14.91
C VAL A 74 4.58 4.56 16.27
N GLN A 75 5.72 5.25 16.34
CA GLN A 75 6.19 5.85 17.59
C GLN A 75 5.23 6.92 18.12
N LEU A 76 4.66 7.75 17.24
CA LEU A 76 3.64 8.74 17.61
C LEU A 76 2.37 8.06 18.14
N THR A 77 1.95 6.96 17.50
CA THR A 77 0.80 6.16 17.95
C THR A 77 1.01 5.62 19.36
N GLU A 78 2.16 4.99 19.63
CA GLU A 78 2.49 4.44 20.95
C GLU A 78 2.56 5.52 22.05
N LYS A 79 3.15 6.68 21.72
CA LYS A 79 3.15 7.84 22.63
C LYS A 79 1.73 8.31 22.92
N PHE A 80 0.89 8.39 21.89
CA PHE A 80 -0.49 8.85 22.04
C PHE A 80 -1.39 7.86 22.77
N GLU A 81 -1.15 6.55 22.67
CA GLU A 81 -1.85 5.55 23.48
C GLU A 81 -1.68 5.80 24.99
N THR A 82 -0.55 6.37 25.41
CA THR A 82 -0.36 6.76 26.82
C THR A 82 -1.34 7.86 27.22
N VAL A 83 -1.55 8.86 26.36
CA VAL A 83 -2.55 9.93 26.57
C VAL A 83 -3.96 9.34 26.67
N VAL A 84 -4.31 8.41 25.78
CA VAL A 84 -5.62 7.74 25.78
C VAL A 84 -5.84 6.95 27.08
N ARG A 85 -4.83 6.23 27.58
CA ARG A 85 -4.92 5.50 28.86
C ARG A 85 -5.08 6.46 30.04
N GLU A 86 -4.36 7.57 30.04
CA GLU A 86 -4.48 8.61 31.07
C GLU A 86 -5.86 9.26 31.08
N LEU A 87 -6.44 9.55 29.91
CA LEU A 87 -7.82 10.02 29.79
C LEU A 87 -8.79 8.98 30.34
N ALA A 88 -8.69 7.71 29.93
CA ALA A 88 -9.55 6.66 30.47
C ALA A 88 -9.51 6.58 32.00
N ALA A 89 -8.33 6.72 32.61
CA ALA A 89 -8.17 6.74 34.07
C ALA A 89 -8.74 8.02 34.72
N ALA A 90 -8.71 9.16 34.03
CA ALA A 90 -9.26 10.43 34.52
C ALA A 90 -10.79 10.44 34.59
N GLY A 91 -11.49 9.54 33.91
CA GLY A 91 -12.96 9.44 33.94
C GLY A 91 -13.53 9.34 35.36
N GLU A 92 -12.90 8.58 36.26
CA GLU A 92 -13.35 8.47 37.66
C GLU A 92 -13.16 9.79 38.43
N ARG A 93 -12.10 10.54 38.12
CA ARG A 93 -11.85 11.86 38.73
C ARG A 93 -12.92 12.86 38.30
N VAL A 94 -13.27 12.88 37.02
CA VAL A 94 -14.37 13.71 36.48
C VAL A 94 -15.69 13.34 37.17
N ALA A 95 -16.01 12.05 37.25
CA ALA A 95 -17.22 11.56 37.93
C ALA A 95 -17.26 11.91 39.43
N ALA A 96 -16.11 11.92 40.11
CA ALA A 96 -16.02 12.36 41.50
C ALA A 96 -16.31 13.86 41.66
N VAL A 97 -15.80 14.71 40.76
CA VAL A 97 -16.08 16.16 40.76
C VAL A 97 -17.56 16.42 40.46
N GLN A 98 -18.16 15.69 39.52
CA GLN A 98 -19.60 15.78 39.22
C GLN A 98 -20.47 15.38 40.43
N ARG A 99 -20.13 14.29 41.13
CA ARG A 99 -20.83 13.92 42.38
C ARG A 99 -20.73 15.01 43.45
N ALA A 100 -19.55 15.63 43.61
CA ALA A 100 -19.36 16.74 44.54
C ALA A 100 -20.19 17.98 44.13
N GLN A 101 -20.29 18.26 42.84
CA GLN A 101 -21.14 19.32 42.30
C GLN A 101 -22.61 19.09 42.66
N GLU A 102 -23.12 17.89 42.41
CA GLU A 102 -24.50 17.50 42.70
C GLU A 102 -24.82 17.59 44.19
N GLU A 103 -23.90 17.14 45.06
CA GLU A 103 -24.08 17.23 46.51
C GLU A 103 -24.22 18.69 46.96
N LEU A 104 -23.39 19.60 46.45
CA LEU A 104 -23.45 21.03 46.76
C LEU A 104 -24.73 21.67 46.23
N LEU A 105 -25.17 21.32 45.01
CA LEU A 105 -26.43 21.84 44.46
C LEU A 105 -27.63 21.36 45.28
N ARG A 106 -27.64 20.08 45.69
CA ARG A 106 -28.71 19.49 46.51
C ARG A 106 -28.79 20.10 47.90
N SER A 107 -27.68 20.59 48.46
CA SER A 107 -27.67 21.28 49.75
C SER A 107 -28.20 22.72 49.69
N GLY A 108 -28.58 23.22 48.51
CA GLY A 108 -29.03 24.61 48.34
C GLY A 108 -27.90 25.63 48.55
N HIS A 109 -26.67 25.29 48.13
CA HIS A 109 -25.48 26.08 48.40
C HIS A 109 -25.60 27.55 47.92
N PRO A 110 -25.11 28.55 48.69
CA PRO A 110 -25.22 29.97 48.32
C PRO A 110 -24.63 30.33 46.94
N TYR A 111 -23.63 29.58 46.48
CA TYR A 111 -22.96 29.75 45.18
C TYR A 111 -23.47 28.81 44.07
N ALA A 112 -24.70 28.30 44.17
CA ALA A 112 -25.25 27.30 43.23
C ALA A 112 -25.09 27.67 41.75
N ALA A 113 -25.26 28.94 41.38
CA ALA A 113 -25.10 29.40 39.99
C ALA A 113 -23.67 29.19 39.47
N SER A 114 -22.65 29.55 40.27
CA SER A 114 -21.25 29.37 39.91
C SER A 114 -20.85 27.90 39.89
N ILE A 115 -21.33 27.09 40.85
CA ILE A 115 -21.11 25.65 40.90
C ILE A 115 -21.68 24.96 39.66
N ARG A 116 -22.87 25.38 39.22
CA ARG A 116 -23.49 24.89 37.99
C ARG A 116 -22.64 25.24 36.76
N ALA A 117 -22.26 26.52 36.62
CA ALA A 117 -21.45 26.98 35.49
C ALA A 117 -20.14 26.19 35.38
N LYS A 118 -19.32 26.16 36.46
CA LYS A 118 -18.03 25.48 36.47
C LYS A 118 -18.11 23.98 36.14
N GLY A 119 -19.11 23.28 36.67
CA GLY A 119 -19.27 21.85 36.34
C GLY A 119 -19.78 21.61 34.92
N THR A 120 -20.62 22.50 34.38
CA THR A 120 -20.99 22.45 32.95
C THR A 120 -19.76 22.68 32.07
N ASP A 121 -18.94 23.69 32.36
CA ASP A 121 -17.73 24.01 31.60
C ASP A 121 -16.74 22.84 31.60
N LEU A 122 -16.50 22.24 32.78
CA LEU A 122 -15.66 21.05 32.90
C LEU A 122 -16.20 19.86 32.09
N ASN A 123 -17.51 19.63 32.11
CA ASN A 123 -18.12 18.53 31.35
C ASN A 123 -18.02 18.74 29.84
N SER A 124 -18.20 19.99 29.38
CA SER A 124 -18.01 20.35 27.97
C SER A 124 -16.56 20.14 27.54
N LEU A 125 -15.59 20.60 28.34
CA LEU A 125 -14.16 20.38 28.07
C LEU A 125 -13.82 18.88 28.05
N TRP A 126 -14.29 18.12 29.04
CA TRP A 126 -14.10 16.67 29.09
C TRP A 126 -14.61 15.98 27.82
N THR A 127 -15.79 16.37 27.35
CA THR A 127 -16.38 15.82 26.11
C THR A 127 -15.51 16.16 24.90
N SER A 128 -15.15 17.44 24.73
CA SER A 128 -14.32 17.91 23.62
C SER A 128 -12.95 17.23 23.57
N VAL A 129 -12.30 17.02 24.71
CA VAL A 129 -10.99 16.36 24.77
C VAL A 129 -11.09 14.88 24.36
N ASN A 130 -12.15 14.18 24.77
CA ASN A 130 -12.35 12.78 24.38
C ASN A 130 -12.69 12.65 22.88
N GLU A 131 -13.46 13.59 22.34
CA GLU A 131 -13.74 13.67 20.90
C GLU A 131 -12.44 13.90 20.11
N ALA A 132 -11.67 14.93 20.45
CA ALA A 132 -10.37 15.21 19.81
C ALA A 132 -9.40 14.02 19.93
N ALA A 133 -9.36 13.35 21.08
CA ALA A 133 -8.51 12.18 21.26
C ALA A 133 -8.94 11.00 20.37
N THR A 134 -10.25 10.80 20.20
CA THR A 134 -10.80 9.77 19.32
C THR A 134 -10.49 10.09 17.86
N GLU A 135 -10.66 11.33 17.44
CA GLU A 135 -10.33 11.79 16.08
C GLU A 135 -8.84 11.61 15.78
N ARG A 136 -7.95 12.04 16.66
CA ARG A 136 -6.50 11.85 16.48
C ARG A 136 -6.10 10.38 16.45
N GLN A 137 -6.72 9.51 17.26
CA GLN A 137 -6.46 8.08 17.21
C GLN A 137 -6.86 7.47 15.86
N GLN A 138 -8.01 7.88 15.31
CA GLN A 138 -8.45 7.46 13.98
C GLN A 138 -7.53 7.99 12.88
N ALA A 139 -7.12 9.25 12.97
CA ALA A 139 -6.21 9.88 12.03
C ALA A 139 -4.82 9.21 12.01
N LEU A 140 -4.23 8.92 13.18
CA LEU A 140 -2.99 8.15 13.29
C LEU A 140 -3.13 6.74 12.70
N ALA A 141 -4.25 6.06 12.96
CA ALA A 141 -4.52 4.75 12.38
C ALA A 141 -4.68 4.78 10.85
N GLY A 142 -5.25 5.86 10.30
CA GLY A 142 -5.33 6.11 8.87
C GLY A 142 -3.97 6.42 8.25
N ALA A 143 -3.21 7.35 8.84
CA ALA A 143 -1.85 7.69 8.42
C ALA A 143 -0.93 6.47 8.40
N ARG A 144 -1.02 5.61 9.42
CA ARG A 144 -0.26 4.36 9.48
C ARG A 144 -0.58 3.41 8.31
N GLN A 145 -1.83 3.35 7.86
CA GLN A 145 -2.20 2.54 6.70
C GLN A 145 -1.63 3.12 5.41
N VAL A 146 -1.69 4.45 5.26
CA VAL A 146 -1.13 5.15 4.09
C VAL A 146 0.38 4.99 4.02
N HIS A 147 1.11 5.21 5.12
CA HIS A 147 2.57 5.00 5.15
C HIS A 147 2.99 3.55 4.86
N ARG A 148 2.19 2.57 5.30
CA ARG A 148 2.45 1.17 4.94
C ARG A 148 2.28 0.94 3.45
N PHE A 149 1.19 1.45 2.87
CA PHE A 149 0.99 1.41 1.43
C PHE A 149 2.16 2.06 0.68
N ASP A 150 2.62 3.22 1.14
CA ASP A 150 3.73 3.95 0.51
C ASP A 150 5.00 3.12 0.48
N GLN A 151 5.34 2.49 1.61
CA GLN A 151 6.47 1.58 1.71
C GLN A 151 6.32 0.39 0.75
N GLU A 152 5.17 -0.29 0.75
CA GLU A 152 4.92 -1.45 -0.13
C GLU A 152 4.95 -1.06 -1.62
N ALA A 153 4.45 0.13 -1.95
CA ALA A 153 4.52 0.70 -3.29
C ALA A 153 5.96 1.06 -3.69
N ASP A 154 6.79 1.60 -2.78
CA ASP A 154 8.20 1.91 -3.06
C ASP A 154 9.01 0.64 -3.29
N GLU A 155 8.80 -0.38 -2.47
CA GLU A 155 9.42 -1.70 -2.65
C GLU A 155 9.01 -2.31 -4.01
N THR A 156 7.75 -2.16 -4.40
CA THR A 156 7.23 -2.65 -5.69
C THR A 156 7.80 -1.87 -6.87
N LEU A 157 7.83 -0.54 -6.81
CA LEU A 157 8.40 0.32 -7.85
C LEU A 157 9.90 0.10 -8.04
N ASN A 158 10.66 -0.05 -6.96
CA ASN A 158 12.09 -0.37 -7.04
C ASN A 158 12.30 -1.72 -7.73
N TRP A 159 11.50 -2.73 -7.37
CA TRP A 159 11.57 -4.03 -8.02
C TRP A 159 11.18 -3.96 -9.51
N LEU A 160 10.14 -3.19 -9.86
CA LEU A 160 9.73 -2.95 -11.24
C LEU A 160 10.85 -2.28 -12.02
N GLY A 161 11.54 -1.28 -11.45
CA GLY A 161 12.70 -0.65 -12.07
C GLY A 161 13.85 -1.64 -12.35
N ASP A 162 14.15 -2.54 -11.41
CA ASP A 162 15.15 -3.58 -11.63
C ASP A 162 14.74 -4.56 -12.76
N LYS A 163 13.44 -4.88 -12.86
CA LYS A 163 12.91 -5.72 -13.93
C LYS A 163 12.88 -5.03 -15.27
N GLU A 164 12.53 -3.76 -15.30
CA GLU A 164 12.59 -2.93 -16.50
C GLU A 164 14.02 -2.89 -17.04
N ALA A 165 15.01 -2.63 -16.19
CA ALA A 165 16.41 -2.67 -16.58
C ALA A 165 16.84 -4.04 -17.13
N THR A 166 16.37 -5.12 -16.52
CA THR A 166 16.61 -6.49 -17.00
C THR A 166 15.95 -6.75 -18.35
N GLY A 167 14.69 -6.33 -18.52
CA GLY A 167 13.93 -6.47 -19.76
C GLY A 167 14.56 -5.67 -20.91
N VAL A 168 14.96 -4.44 -20.64
CA VAL A 168 15.70 -3.59 -21.60
C VAL A 168 17.04 -4.21 -21.96
N ALA A 169 17.76 -4.83 -21.02
CA ALA A 169 18.99 -5.54 -21.33
C ALA A 169 18.74 -6.73 -22.27
N MET A 170 17.70 -7.55 -22.01
CA MET A 170 17.30 -8.66 -22.88
C MET A 170 16.88 -8.16 -24.26
N GLU A 171 16.12 -7.06 -24.34
CA GLU A 171 15.77 -6.40 -25.59
C GLU A 171 17.00 -5.91 -26.36
N ASN A 172 18.09 -5.49 -25.73
CA ASN A 172 19.25 -5.00 -26.46
C ASN A 172 20.31 -6.07 -26.77
N GLU A 173 20.05 -7.34 -26.44
CA GLU A 173 20.96 -8.43 -26.82
C GLU A 173 21.09 -8.55 -28.34
N ASP A 174 22.33 -8.59 -28.82
CA ASP A 174 22.64 -8.77 -30.23
C ASP A 174 22.38 -10.23 -30.65
N LEU A 175 21.29 -10.43 -31.38
CA LEU A 175 20.89 -11.72 -31.90
C LEU A 175 21.12 -11.84 -33.41
N ALA A 176 21.70 -10.84 -34.07
CA ALA A 176 21.81 -10.81 -35.53
C ALA A 176 22.59 -12.01 -36.10
N HIS A 177 23.50 -12.57 -35.32
CA HIS A 177 24.34 -13.71 -35.69
C HIS A 177 24.15 -14.95 -34.79
N ALA A 178 23.11 -14.96 -33.95
CA ALA A 178 22.82 -16.08 -33.07
C ALA A 178 22.32 -17.30 -33.87
N ASP A 179 22.74 -18.51 -33.47
CA ASP A 179 22.23 -19.75 -34.03
C ASP A 179 20.90 -20.17 -33.39
N LEU A 180 20.24 -21.19 -33.97
CA LEU A 180 18.94 -21.65 -33.48
C LEU A 180 18.99 -22.13 -32.02
N ALA A 181 20.09 -22.77 -31.61
CA ALA A 181 20.26 -23.24 -30.24
C ALA A 181 20.32 -22.07 -29.26
N THR A 182 21.09 -21.03 -29.58
CA THR A 182 21.21 -19.80 -28.76
C THR A 182 19.86 -19.09 -28.65
N ILE A 183 19.11 -18.96 -29.75
CA ILE A 183 17.79 -18.32 -29.73
C ILE A 183 16.82 -19.10 -28.82
N LYS A 184 16.81 -20.44 -28.88
CA LYS A 184 15.97 -21.26 -28.00
C LYS A 184 16.31 -21.10 -26.52
N VAL A 185 17.58 -20.96 -26.18
CA VAL A 185 18.00 -20.64 -24.80
C VAL A 185 17.47 -19.28 -24.36
N GLN A 186 17.53 -18.26 -25.24
CA GLN A 186 16.99 -16.94 -24.93
C GLN A 186 15.46 -16.93 -24.80
N MET A 187 14.74 -17.73 -25.60
CA MET A 187 13.30 -17.93 -25.43
C MET A 187 12.96 -18.54 -24.08
N GLN A 188 13.71 -19.56 -23.64
CA GLN A 188 13.50 -20.13 -22.31
C GLN A 188 13.75 -19.08 -21.20
N ARG A 189 14.81 -18.27 -21.33
CA ARG A 189 15.10 -17.20 -20.38
C ARG A 189 14.01 -16.13 -20.36
N HIS A 190 13.42 -15.80 -21.52
CA HIS A 190 12.26 -14.92 -21.61
C HIS A 190 11.03 -15.52 -20.91
N ASP A 191 10.74 -16.80 -21.12
CA ASP A 191 9.62 -17.48 -20.45
C ASP A 191 9.80 -17.46 -18.92
N GLU A 192 11.02 -17.67 -18.42
CA GLU A 192 11.36 -17.57 -16.99
C GLU A 192 11.14 -16.14 -16.46
N PHE A 193 11.56 -15.13 -17.23
CA PHE A 193 11.32 -13.72 -16.90
C PHE A 193 9.82 -13.40 -16.81
N VAL A 194 9.03 -13.81 -17.81
CA VAL A 194 7.57 -13.61 -17.86
C VAL A 194 6.87 -14.32 -16.69
N HIS A 195 7.29 -15.55 -16.38
CA HIS A 195 6.75 -16.27 -15.22
C HIS A 195 7.02 -15.51 -13.92
N GLY A 196 8.21 -14.92 -13.77
CA GLY A 196 8.55 -14.06 -12.64
C GLY A 196 7.68 -12.80 -12.53
N MET A 197 7.24 -12.23 -13.66
CA MET A 197 6.39 -11.03 -13.70
C MET A 197 4.97 -11.27 -13.16
N ARG A 198 4.42 -12.48 -13.31
CA ARG A 198 3.02 -12.78 -12.89
C ARG A 198 2.74 -12.52 -11.41
N ALA A 199 3.71 -12.80 -10.55
CA ALA A 199 3.56 -12.55 -9.12
C ALA A 199 3.42 -11.06 -8.83
N VAL A 200 4.18 -10.24 -9.56
CA VAL A 200 4.19 -8.78 -9.37
C VAL A 200 3.01 -8.11 -10.05
N GLU A 201 2.53 -8.59 -11.19
CA GLU A 201 1.24 -8.14 -11.76
C GLU A 201 0.11 -8.28 -10.72
N LYS A 202 0.10 -9.40 -9.99
CA LYS A 202 -0.87 -9.62 -8.92
C LYS A 202 -0.65 -8.65 -7.75
N GLN A 203 0.59 -8.44 -7.33
CA GLN A 203 0.94 -7.50 -6.25
C GLN A 203 0.55 -6.06 -6.59
N VAL A 204 0.87 -5.57 -7.79
CA VAL A 204 0.45 -4.25 -8.27
C VAL A 204 -1.07 -4.15 -8.26
N ALA A 205 -1.79 -5.14 -8.78
CA ALA A 205 -3.25 -5.14 -8.75
C ALA A 205 -3.85 -5.14 -7.33
N GLU A 206 -3.19 -5.78 -6.36
CA GLU A 206 -3.59 -5.74 -4.94
C GLU A 206 -3.34 -4.34 -4.35
N LEU A 207 -2.18 -3.73 -4.61
CA LEU A 207 -1.86 -2.38 -4.17
C LEU A 207 -2.78 -1.32 -4.81
N CYS A 208 -3.14 -1.45 -6.09
CA CYS A 208 -4.10 -0.56 -6.74
C CYS A 208 -5.48 -0.59 -6.06
N ARG A 209 -5.96 -1.78 -5.66
CA ARG A 209 -7.22 -1.92 -4.91
C ARG A 209 -7.11 -1.34 -3.51
N GLU A 210 -5.95 -1.50 -2.88
CA GLU A 210 -5.69 -0.93 -1.56
C GLU A 210 -5.65 0.61 -1.61
N ALA A 211 -4.99 1.20 -2.61
CA ALA A 211 -5.02 2.65 -2.85
C ALA A 211 -6.46 3.16 -3.01
N GLU A 212 -7.29 2.46 -3.79
CA GLU A 212 -8.72 2.77 -3.98
C GLU A 212 -9.53 2.69 -2.68
N ARG A 213 -9.25 1.69 -1.86
CA ARG A 213 -9.87 1.55 -0.53
C ARG A 213 -9.43 2.69 0.38
N LEU A 214 -8.15 3.01 0.40
CA LEU A 214 -7.57 4.03 1.27
C LEU A 214 -8.05 5.43 0.94
N TRP A 215 -8.08 5.85 -0.33
CA TRP A 215 -8.59 7.18 -0.67
C TRP A 215 -10.10 7.30 -0.47
N THR A 216 -10.83 6.18 -0.44
CA THR A 216 -12.27 6.16 -0.14
C THR A 216 -12.49 6.37 1.36
N ALA A 217 -11.64 5.74 2.18
CA ALA A 217 -11.66 5.90 3.64
C ALA A 217 -11.09 7.26 4.09
N PHE A 218 -10.09 7.77 3.38
CA PHE A 218 -9.33 8.98 3.70
C PHE A 218 -9.23 9.90 2.46
N PRO A 219 -10.29 10.66 2.13
CA PRO A 219 -10.33 11.46 0.90
C PRO A 219 -9.19 12.46 0.72
N ASN A 220 -8.60 12.94 1.82
CA ASN A 220 -7.48 13.89 1.77
C ASN A 220 -6.19 13.28 1.19
N THR A 221 -6.05 11.95 1.17
CA THR A 221 -4.86 11.27 0.63
C THR A 221 -5.05 10.84 -0.83
N ARG A 222 -6.20 11.16 -1.44
CA ARG A 222 -6.56 10.69 -2.78
C ARG A 222 -5.55 11.06 -3.84
N GLU A 223 -5.18 12.34 -3.93
CA GLU A 223 -4.27 12.83 -4.97
C GLU A 223 -2.92 12.10 -4.92
N HIS A 224 -2.36 11.96 -3.71
CA HIS A 224 -1.12 11.23 -3.49
C HIS A 224 -1.22 9.76 -3.91
N LEU A 225 -2.26 9.06 -3.44
CA LEU A 225 -2.47 7.64 -3.73
C LEU A 225 -2.77 7.38 -5.21
N GLU A 226 -3.47 8.30 -5.89
CA GLU A 226 -3.71 8.23 -7.35
C GLU A 226 -2.40 8.31 -8.13
N VAL A 227 -1.49 9.23 -7.80
CA VAL A 227 -0.17 9.33 -8.44
C VAL A 227 0.60 8.02 -8.27
N ARG A 228 0.72 7.54 -7.03
CA ARG A 228 1.45 6.30 -6.70
C ARG A 228 0.88 5.08 -7.43
N LYS A 229 -0.45 4.99 -7.51
CA LYS A 229 -1.13 3.94 -8.28
C LYS A 229 -0.77 4.04 -9.77
N MET A 230 -0.85 5.24 -10.36
CA MET A 230 -0.55 5.46 -11.77
C MET A 230 0.90 5.10 -12.10
N ASP A 231 1.86 5.49 -11.27
CA ASP A 231 3.28 5.17 -11.45
C ASP A 231 3.49 3.64 -11.55
N MET A 232 2.89 2.87 -10.63
CA MET A 232 2.98 1.40 -10.65
C MET A 232 2.31 0.79 -11.90
N GLU A 233 1.13 1.29 -12.29
CA GLU A 233 0.39 0.80 -13.46
C GLU A 233 1.15 1.10 -14.77
N GLU A 234 1.71 2.30 -14.91
CA GLU A 234 2.46 2.74 -16.08
C GLU A 234 3.76 1.94 -16.22
N GLN A 235 4.55 1.81 -15.16
CA GLN A 235 5.79 1.06 -15.21
C GLN A 235 5.56 -0.43 -15.50
N LEU A 236 4.53 -1.04 -14.88
CA LEU A 236 4.16 -2.42 -15.19
C LEU A 236 3.75 -2.57 -16.66
N LYS A 237 2.94 -1.64 -17.17
CA LYS A 237 2.49 -1.66 -18.56
C LYS A 237 3.68 -1.59 -19.53
N ASP A 238 4.63 -0.69 -19.29
CA ASP A 238 5.81 -0.53 -20.13
C ASP A 238 6.68 -1.80 -20.16
N ILE A 239 6.87 -2.45 -19.01
CA ILE A 239 7.57 -3.75 -18.94
C ILE A 239 6.84 -4.83 -19.73
N LEU A 240 5.51 -4.92 -19.62
CA LEU A 240 4.72 -5.91 -20.35
C LEU A 240 4.74 -5.68 -21.86
N GLU A 241 4.66 -4.42 -22.29
CA GLU A 241 4.79 -4.05 -23.71
C GLU A 241 6.19 -4.38 -24.25
N GLY A 242 7.24 -4.07 -23.50
CA GLY A 242 8.61 -4.44 -23.83
C GLY A 242 8.80 -5.96 -23.95
N THR A 243 8.35 -6.68 -22.93
CA THR A 243 8.34 -8.15 -22.87
C THR A 243 7.67 -8.78 -24.09
N ARG A 244 6.54 -8.20 -24.54
CA ARG A 244 5.84 -8.64 -25.75
C ARG A 244 6.67 -8.38 -27.01
N ARG A 245 7.25 -7.18 -27.17
CA ARG A 245 8.13 -6.85 -28.31
C ARG A 245 9.33 -7.79 -28.38
N HIS A 246 9.93 -8.10 -27.23
CA HIS A 246 11.04 -9.06 -27.16
C HIS A 246 10.62 -10.46 -27.60
N GLN A 247 9.45 -10.94 -27.15
CA GLN A 247 8.89 -12.24 -27.56
C GLN A 247 8.68 -12.32 -29.08
N GLU A 248 8.03 -11.31 -29.66
CA GLU A 248 7.78 -11.23 -31.10
C GLU A 248 9.10 -11.25 -31.89
N ARG A 249 10.13 -10.55 -31.41
CA ARG A 249 11.46 -10.59 -32.03
C ARG A 249 12.10 -11.98 -31.94
N LEU A 250 12.07 -12.62 -30.77
CA LEU A 250 12.64 -13.96 -30.59
C LEU A 250 11.97 -14.99 -31.51
N GLN A 251 10.64 -14.96 -31.62
CA GLN A 251 9.87 -15.85 -32.50
C GLN A 251 10.22 -15.64 -33.98
N HIS A 252 10.37 -14.40 -34.42
CA HIS A 252 10.84 -14.10 -35.78
C HIS A 252 12.24 -14.65 -36.03
N MET A 253 13.17 -14.44 -35.08
CA MET A 253 14.54 -14.94 -35.19
C MET A 253 14.62 -16.47 -35.19
N GLU A 254 13.82 -17.14 -34.35
CA GLU A 254 13.73 -18.61 -34.32
C GLU A 254 13.27 -19.15 -35.68
N SER A 255 12.18 -18.59 -36.21
CA SER A 255 11.62 -18.98 -37.50
C SER A 255 12.64 -18.81 -38.63
N LEU A 256 13.41 -17.72 -38.61
CA LEU A 256 14.48 -17.46 -39.57
C LEU A 256 15.62 -18.47 -39.48
N GLN A 257 16.14 -18.73 -38.27
CA GLN A 257 17.25 -19.66 -38.13
C GLN A 257 16.85 -21.10 -38.44
N ALA A 258 15.61 -21.49 -38.11
CA ALA A 258 15.05 -22.78 -38.50
C ALA A 258 15.00 -22.91 -40.03
N TYR A 259 14.53 -21.88 -40.73
CA TYR A 259 14.51 -21.84 -42.20
C TYR A 259 15.91 -21.95 -42.81
N PHE A 260 16.90 -21.23 -42.27
CA PHE A 260 18.28 -21.33 -42.74
C PHE A 260 18.94 -22.67 -42.44
N GLN A 261 18.56 -23.33 -41.33
CA GLN A 261 19.00 -24.68 -41.05
C GLN A 261 18.43 -25.67 -42.08
N GLU A 262 17.14 -25.61 -42.37
CA GLU A 262 16.49 -26.44 -43.39
C GLU A 262 17.12 -26.23 -44.77
N TYR A 263 17.41 -24.98 -45.15
CA TYR A 263 18.15 -24.67 -46.38
C TYR A 263 19.52 -25.37 -46.42
N ARG A 264 20.30 -25.30 -45.34
CA ARG A 264 21.64 -25.94 -45.28
C ARG A 264 21.52 -27.45 -45.40
N GLU A 265 20.54 -28.06 -44.75
CA GLU A 265 20.26 -29.49 -44.81
C GLU A 265 19.85 -29.93 -46.23
N LEU A 266 18.95 -29.20 -46.89
CA LEU A 266 18.54 -29.44 -48.27
C LEU A 266 19.70 -29.29 -49.26
N MET A 267 20.51 -28.23 -49.13
CA MET A 267 21.68 -28.01 -49.97
C MET A 267 22.75 -29.09 -49.78
N GLN A 268 22.98 -29.52 -48.54
CA GLN A 268 23.91 -30.61 -48.25
C GLN A 268 23.40 -31.93 -48.86
N TRP A 269 22.11 -32.22 -48.75
CA TRP A 269 21.53 -33.39 -49.40
C TRP A 269 21.67 -33.33 -50.93
N MET A 270 21.31 -32.21 -51.57
CA MET A 270 21.44 -32.05 -53.02
C MET A 270 22.89 -32.24 -53.49
N LYS A 271 23.86 -31.67 -52.78
CA LYS A 271 25.29 -31.85 -53.07
C LYS A 271 25.74 -33.30 -52.92
N THR A 272 25.24 -34.00 -51.91
CA THR A 272 25.55 -35.41 -51.68
C THR A 272 24.95 -36.27 -52.80
N MET A 273 23.69 -36.05 -53.16
CA MET A 273 23.01 -36.74 -54.27
C MET A 273 23.72 -36.51 -55.61
N GLN A 274 24.09 -35.26 -55.90
CA GLN A 274 24.87 -34.91 -57.09
C GLN A 274 26.22 -35.65 -57.13
N THR A 275 26.92 -35.71 -55.99
CA THR A 275 28.21 -36.41 -55.91
C THR A 275 28.04 -37.92 -56.11
N MET A 276 27.01 -38.54 -55.52
CA MET A 276 26.71 -39.97 -55.73
C MET A 276 26.44 -40.27 -57.20
N MET A 277 25.59 -39.48 -57.86
CA MET A 277 25.24 -39.70 -59.27
C MET A 277 26.40 -39.45 -60.25
N THR A 278 27.29 -38.49 -59.94
CA THR A 278 28.39 -38.10 -60.85
C THR A 278 29.67 -38.91 -60.66
N SER A 279 29.86 -39.55 -59.49
CA SER A 279 31.05 -40.36 -59.19
C SER A 279 30.96 -41.81 -59.65
N GLU A 280 29.78 -42.25 -60.12
CA GLU A 280 29.57 -43.61 -60.60
C GLU A 280 30.32 -43.87 -61.92
N GLN A 281 31.13 -44.94 -61.95
CA GLN A 281 31.89 -45.33 -63.13
C GLN A 281 31.03 -46.19 -64.06
N LEU A 282 31.17 -45.96 -65.37
CA LEU A 282 30.47 -46.74 -66.40
C LEU A 282 30.91 -48.22 -66.37
N PRO A 283 29.97 -49.16 -66.14
CA PRO A 283 30.25 -50.58 -66.17
C PRO A 283 30.65 -51.07 -67.57
N ARG A 284 31.37 -52.19 -67.64
CA ARG A 284 31.82 -52.80 -68.91
C ARG A 284 31.03 -54.05 -69.29
N ASP A 285 30.01 -54.37 -68.51
CA ASP A 285 29.18 -55.56 -68.64
C ASP A 285 27.69 -55.22 -68.46
N VAL A 286 26.83 -56.05 -69.05
CA VAL A 286 25.38 -55.83 -69.03
C VAL A 286 24.83 -55.85 -67.60
N ALA A 287 25.33 -56.76 -66.76
CA ALA A 287 24.92 -56.88 -65.36
C ALA A 287 25.24 -55.60 -64.55
N GLY A 288 26.42 -55.01 -64.76
CA GLY A 288 26.78 -53.74 -64.14
C GLY A 288 25.91 -52.59 -64.64
N CYS A 289 25.62 -52.52 -65.94
CA CYS A 289 24.72 -51.51 -66.51
C CYS A 289 23.30 -51.61 -65.93
N GLU A 290 22.75 -52.81 -65.79
CA GLU A 290 21.44 -53.04 -65.18
C GLU A 290 21.43 -52.67 -63.69
N ALA A 291 22.51 -52.96 -62.95
CA ALA A 291 22.64 -52.56 -61.55
C ALA A 291 22.71 -51.03 -61.39
N LEU A 292 23.46 -50.36 -62.27
CA LEU A 292 23.54 -48.90 -62.31
C LEU A 292 22.18 -48.26 -62.60
N ALA A 293 21.44 -48.81 -63.57
CA ALA A 293 20.09 -48.33 -63.90
C ALA A 293 19.12 -48.45 -62.71
N ARG A 294 19.12 -49.58 -61.99
CA ARG A 294 18.30 -49.77 -60.79
C ARG A 294 18.64 -48.77 -59.69
N ARG A 295 19.93 -48.53 -59.45
CA ARG A 295 20.39 -47.55 -58.46
C ARG A 295 20.00 -46.11 -58.86
N HIS A 296 20.03 -45.78 -60.14
CA HIS A 296 19.52 -44.50 -60.63
C HIS A 296 18.00 -44.36 -60.41
N ASP A 297 17.23 -45.42 -60.60
CA ASP A 297 15.79 -45.43 -60.27
C ASP A 297 15.54 -45.21 -58.76
N GLU A 298 16.39 -45.79 -57.89
CA GLU A 298 16.36 -45.56 -56.44
C GLU A 298 16.61 -44.07 -56.10
N TYR A 299 17.63 -43.44 -56.69
CA TYR A 299 17.88 -42.00 -56.51
C TYR A 299 16.69 -41.16 -56.99
N ASN A 300 16.06 -41.52 -58.11
CA ASN A 300 14.89 -40.81 -58.64
C ASN A 300 13.69 -40.90 -57.68
N LEU A 301 13.46 -42.07 -57.09
CA LEU A 301 12.42 -42.25 -56.07
C LEU A 301 12.70 -41.40 -54.82
N GLU A 302 13.96 -41.34 -54.35
CA GLU A 302 14.33 -40.49 -53.22
C GLU A 302 14.10 -38.99 -53.52
N MET A 303 14.50 -38.54 -54.72
CA MET A 303 14.27 -37.16 -55.17
C MET A 303 12.77 -36.82 -55.25
N GLN A 304 11.95 -37.73 -55.77
CA GLN A 304 10.50 -37.55 -55.82
C GLN A 304 9.89 -37.51 -54.41
N GLY A 305 10.37 -38.35 -53.49
CA GLY A 305 9.94 -38.36 -52.10
C GLY A 305 10.20 -37.03 -51.37
N ARG A 306 11.29 -36.32 -51.71
CA ARG A 306 11.63 -35.02 -51.12
C ARG A 306 11.01 -33.81 -51.82
N LYS A 307 10.40 -33.99 -52.99
CA LYS A 307 9.81 -32.88 -53.75
C LYS A 307 8.80 -32.08 -52.94
N ALA A 308 7.90 -32.77 -52.21
CA ALA A 308 6.89 -32.11 -51.39
C ALA A 308 7.51 -31.22 -50.28
N HIS A 309 8.65 -31.64 -49.73
CA HIS A 309 9.37 -30.89 -48.72
C HIS A 309 10.04 -29.63 -49.30
N ILE A 310 10.62 -29.72 -50.50
CA ILE A 310 11.19 -28.57 -51.21
C ILE A 310 10.10 -27.56 -51.62
N ASP A 311 8.95 -28.05 -52.08
CA ASP A 311 7.80 -27.21 -52.43
C ASP A 311 7.29 -26.44 -51.19
N GLU A 312 7.24 -27.12 -50.04
CA GLU A 312 6.87 -26.53 -48.75
C GLU A 312 7.91 -25.51 -48.26
N PHE A 313 9.20 -25.82 -48.31
CA PHE A 313 10.30 -24.89 -48.01
C PHE A 313 10.17 -23.60 -48.84
N ASN A 314 9.96 -23.73 -50.16
CA ASN A 314 9.78 -22.57 -51.04
C ASN A 314 8.51 -21.76 -50.70
N ARG A 315 7.44 -22.43 -50.28
CA ARG A 315 6.20 -21.77 -49.85
C ARG A 315 6.44 -20.96 -48.58
N GLN A 316 7.13 -21.54 -47.59
CA GLN A 316 7.48 -20.86 -46.34
C GLN A 316 8.37 -19.64 -46.61
N GLY A 317 9.41 -19.78 -47.44
CA GLY A 317 10.28 -18.65 -47.81
C GLY A 317 9.50 -17.50 -48.46
N LYS A 318 8.57 -17.79 -49.37
CA LYS A 318 7.69 -16.77 -49.98
C LYS A 318 6.79 -16.09 -48.96
N GLN A 319 6.25 -16.84 -48.01
CA GLN A 319 5.40 -16.29 -46.94
C GLN A 319 6.19 -15.35 -46.02
N MET A 320 7.42 -15.72 -45.65
CA MET A 320 8.30 -14.87 -44.83
C MET A 320 8.69 -13.57 -45.53
N ILE A 321 8.88 -13.60 -46.86
CA ILE A 321 9.13 -12.39 -47.65
C ILE A 321 7.88 -11.50 -47.68
N GLN A 322 6.69 -12.08 -47.84
CA GLN A 322 5.43 -11.34 -47.87
C GLN A 322 5.09 -10.68 -46.53
N SER A 323 5.49 -11.28 -45.42
CA SER A 323 5.33 -10.68 -44.08
C SER A 323 6.32 -9.55 -43.78
N GLY A 324 7.17 -9.16 -44.74
CA GLY A 324 8.10 -8.02 -44.59
C GLY A 324 9.29 -8.33 -43.69
N HIS A 325 9.78 -9.57 -43.67
CA HIS A 325 10.89 -9.98 -42.82
C HIS A 325 12.17 -9.16 -43.10
N VAL A 326 12.93 -8.81 -42.06
CA VAL A 326 14.09 -7.90 -42.17
C VAL A 326 15.17 -8.42 -43.13
N LEU A 327 15.33 -9.73 -43.23
CA LEU A 327 16.25 -10.40 -44.17
C LEU A 327 15.55 -10.97 -45.41
N SER A 328 14.45 -10.36 -45.87
CA SER A 328 13.73 -10.80 -47.08
C SER A 328 14.63 -10.92 -48.31
N GLN A 329 15.71 -10.12 -48.40
CA GLN A 329 16.72 -10.25 -49.46
C GLN A 329 17.49 -11.57 -49.37
N GLU A 330 18.01 -11.95 -48.20
CA GLU A 330 18.74 -13.21 -48.02
C GLU A 330 17.84 -14.44 -48.18
N ILE A 331 16.58 -14.35 -47.75
CA ILE A 331 15.58 -15.39 -47.98
C ILE A 331 15.30 -15.53 -49.48
N ASN A 332 15.15 -14.42 -50.20
CA ASN A 332 14.88 -14.42 -51.65
C ASN A 332 16.05 -15.00 -52.47
N GLU A 333 17.30 -14.79 -52.04
CA GLU A 333 18.48 -15.42 -52.65
C GLU A 333 18.50 -16.94 -52.48
N LYS A 334 17.83 -17.47 -51.46
CA LYS A 334 17.75 -18.91 -51.15
C LYS A 334 16.52 -19.61 -51.72
N VAL A 335 15.48 -18.86 -52.08
CA VAL A 335 14.23 -19.35 -52.72
C VAL A 335 14.36 -19.41 -54.25
N ARG A 336 15.32 -18.69 -54.83
CA ARG A 336 15.66 -18.76 -56.27
C ARG A 336 16.52 -19.97 -56.57
#